data_AF-A0A5N9GDT2-F1
#
_entry.id   AF-A0A5N9GDT2-F1
#
_cell.length_a   1.000
_cell.length_b   1.000
_cell.length_c   1.000
_cell.angle_alpha   90.00
_cell.angle_beta   90.00
_cell.angle_gamma   90.00
#
_symmetry.space_group_name_H-M   'P 1'
#
loop_
_entity.id
_entity.type
_entity.pdbx_description
1 polymer ?
#
loop_
_entity_poly.entity_id
_entity_poly.type
_entity_poly.pdbx_seq_one_letter_code
_entity_poly.pdbx_strand_id
1 'polypeptide(L)'
;MSTAPALKAAKLENANLSGANLRDANLMGAVLKDAQLSNVTSIEGTDFTDVSSLISESAEYIGSIARGNHPETFRQTALTLRNISASDPAAGDVDQD
;
A
#
# COMPACT_ATOMS: atom_id res chain seq x y z
N MET A 1 12.60 -18.45 -9.72
CA MET A 1 12.38 -16.99 -9.84
C MET A 1 10.88 -16.77 -9.76
N SER A 2 10.39 -16.14 -8.69
CA SER A 2 8.98 -15.74 -8.62
C SER A 2 8.90 -14.34 -9.19
N THR A 3 8.35 -14.19 -10.39
CA THR A 3 8.04 -12.87 -10.95
C THR A 3 6.75 -12.41 -10.27
N ALA A 4 6.90 -11.70 -9.16
CA ALA A 4 5.75 -11.12 -8.47
C ALA A 4 4.98 -10.17 -9.40
N PRO A 5 3.71 -9.83 -9.10
CA PRO A 5 2.95 -8.88 -9.89
C PRO A 5 3.68 -7.52 -9.96
N ALA A 6 4.13 -7.14 -11.16
CA ALA A 6 4.74 -5.85 -11.40
C ALA A 6 3.63 -4.80 -11.59
N LEU A 7 3.28 -4.11 -10.50
CA LEU A 7 2.26 -3.06 -10.45
C LEU A 7 2.88 -1.68 -10.19
N LYS A 8 4.18 -1.54 -10.47
CA LYS A 8 4.94 -0.31 -10.26
C LYS A 8 4.31 0.83 -11.08
N ALA A 9 4.00 1.94 -10.40
CA ALA A 9 3.33 3.11 -10.96
C ALA A 9 1.97 2.81 -11.63
N ALA A 10 1.31 1.70 -11.27
CA ALA A 10 0.00 1.38 -11.79
C ALA A 10 -1.05 2.39 -11.31
N LYS A 11 -1.96 2.79 -12.22
CA LYS A 11 -3.18 3.52 -11.87
C LYS A 11 -4.26 2.50 -11.50
N LEU A 12 -4.47 2.31 -10.21
CA LEU A 12 -5.43 1.37 -9.64
C LEU A 12 -6.62 2.13 -9.02
N GLU A 13 -6.91 3.30 -9.56
CA GLU A 13 -8.02 4.16 -9.15
C GLU A 13 -9.34 3.38 -9.29
N ASN A 14 -10.14 3.34 -8.22
CA ASN A 14 -11.39 2.57 -8.14
C ASN A 14 -11.24 1.04 -8.34
N ALA A 15 -10.01 0.50 -8.29
CA ALA A 15 -9.80 -0.93 -8.45
C ALA A 15 -10.41 -1.70 -7.27
N ASN A 16 -11.08 -2.81 -7.56
CA ASN A 16 -11.50 -3.75 -6.53
C ASN A 16 -10.37 -4.75 -6.25
N LEU A 17 -9.64 -4.53 -5.15
CA LEU A 17 -8.59 -5.42 -4.65
C LEU A 17 -9.08 -6.22 -3.42
N SER A 18 -10.40 -6.28 -3.19
CA SER A 18 -10.95 -6.99 -2.05
C SER A 18 -10.62 -8.47 -2.13
N GLY A 19 -10.11 -9.05 -1.03
CA GLY A 19 -9.68 -10.45 -1.02
C GLY A 19 -8.36 -10.73 -1.77
N ALA A 20 -7.72 -9.72 -2.37
CA ALA A 20 -6.52 -9.94 -3.17
C ALA A 20 -5.35 -10.48 -2.33
N ASN A 21 -4.54 -11.33 -2.97
CA ASN A 21 -3.24 -11.71 -2.47
C ASN A 21 -2.19 -10.83 -3.16
N LEU A 22 -1.61 -9.88 -2.43
CA LEU A 22 -0.60 -8.93 -2.92
C LEU A 22 0.82 -9.33 -2.50
N ARG A 23 1.01 -10.58 -2.04
CA ARG A 23 2.32 -11.09 -1.62
C ARG A 23 3.38 -10.79 -2.68
N ASP A 24 4.52 -10.27 -2.21
CA ASP A 24 5.69 -9.91 -3.00
C ASP A 24 5.43 -8.84 -4.09
N ALA A 25 4.24 -8.23 -4.15
CA ALA A 25 3.90 -7.28 -5.21
C ALA A 25 4.71 -5.99 -5.12
N ASN A 26 5.14 -5.49 -6.28
CA ASN A 26 5.77 -4.19 -6.39
C ASN A 26 4.72 -3.13 -6.73
N LEU A 27 4.21 -2.43 -5.71
CA LEU A 27 3.25 -1.33 -5.85
C LEU A 27 3.92 0.04 -5.84
N MET A 28 5.24 0.11 -5.96
CA MET A 28 5.98 1.36 -5.83
C MET A 28 5.40 2.46 -6.75
N GLY A 29 4.99 3.59 -6.17
CA GLY A 29 4.40 4.72 -6.89
C GLY A 29 2.99 4.51 -7.45
N ALA A 30 2.30 3.41 -7.09
CA ALA A 30 0.94 3.16 -7.55
C ALA A 30 -0.06 4.16 -6.95
N VAL A 31 -1.13 4.45 -7.72
CA VAL A 31 -2.24 5.32 -7.28
C VAL A 31 -3.43 4.45 -6.91
N LEU A 32 -3.80 4.43 -5.63
CA LEU A 32 -4.90 3.60 -5.09
C LEU A 32 -6.12 4.42 -4.69
N LYS A 33 -6.30 5.61 -5.25
CA LYS A 33 -7.46 6.45 -4.97
C LYS A 33 -8.77 5.67 -5.16
N ASP A 34 -9.61 5.63 -4.14
CA ASP A 34 -10.89 4.92 -4.12
C ASP A 34 -10.79 3.40 -4.38
N ALA A 35 -9.60 2.80 -4.27
CA ALA A 35 -9.42 1.36 -4.39
C ALA A 35 -9.99 0.63 -3.16
N GLN A 36 -10.65 -0.50 -3.38
CA GLN A 36 -11.20 -1.32 -2.30
C GLN A 36 -10.16 -2.36 -1.85
N LEU A 37 -9.68 -2.24 -0.61
CA LEU A 37 -8.67 -3.13 0.00
C LEU A 37 -9.24 -4.02 1.10
N SER A 38 -10.57 -4.17 1.15
CA SER A 38 -11.25 -4.96 2.18
C SER A 38 -10.81 -6.42 2.12
N ASN A 39 -10.44 -6.99 3.28
CA ASN A 39 -10.10 -8.41 3.41
C ASN A 39 -8.93 -8.89 2.53
N VAL A 40 -7.96 -8.04 2.19
CA VAL A 40 -6.74 -8.52 1.51
C VAL A 40 -6.10 -9.67 2.29
N THR A 41 -5.78 -10.76 1.60
CA THR A 41 -5.39 -12.03 2.24
C THR A 41 -3.91 -12.09 2.61
N SER A 42 -3.06 -11.36 1.89
CA SER A 42 -1.66 -11.20 2.23
C SER A 42 -1.06 -9.97 1.57
N ILE A 43 -0.19 -9.28 2.30
CA ILE A 43 0.71 -8.24 1.79
C ILE A 43 2.17 -8.52 2.17
N GLU A 44 2.49 -9.78 2.50
CA GLU A 44 3.85 -10.14 2.90
C GLU A 44 4.81 -9.84 1.75
N GLY A 45 5.87 -9.07 2.00
CA GLY A 45 6.83 -8.70 0.97
C GLY A 45 6.30 -7.68 -0.06
N THR A 46 5.10 -7.11 0.11
CA THR A 46 4.64 -6.03 -0.77
C THR A 46 5.47 -4.75 -0.52
N ASP A 47 5.86 -4.06 -1.59
CA ASP A 47 6.54 -2.76 -1.52
C ASP A 47 5.55 -1.64 -1.84
N PHE A 48 5.19 -0.86 -0.82
CA PHE A 48 4.27 0.27 -0.92
C PHE A 48 5.00 1.63 -1.04
N THR A 49 6.30 1.65 -1.31
CA THR A 49 7.06 2.91 -1.38
C THR A 49 6.40 3.88 -2.36
N ASP A 50 6.16 5.13 -1.93
CA ASP A 50 5.54 6.20 -2.71
C ASP A 50 4.11 5.90 -3.22
N VAL A 51 3.42 4.90 -2.66
CA VAL A 51 1.99 4.70 -2.98
C VAL A 51 1.17 5.85 -2.41
N SER A 52 0.32 6.44 -3.25
CA SER A 52 -0.61 7.49 -2.83
C SER A 52 -1.98 6.91 -2.46
N SER A 53 -2.65 7.55 -1.50
CA SER A 53 -4.05 7.27 -1.15
C SER A 53 -4.30 5.87 -0.56
N LEU A 54 -3.28 5.22 0.01
CA LEU A 54 -3.42 3.90 0.67
C LEU A 54 -4.12 3.96 2.05
N ILE A 55 -4.51 5.14 2.51
CA ILE A 55 -5.14 5.35 3.82
C ILE A 55 -6.65 5.12 3.69
N SER A 56 -7.08 3.90 3.99
CA SER A 56 -8.49 3.49 4.11
C SER A 56 -8.79 2.93 5.51
N GLU A 57 -10.08 2.76 5.84
CA GLU A 57 -10.70 2.41 7.15
C GLU A 57 -10.16 1.18 7.91
N SER A 58 -9.09 0.55 7.45
CA SER A 58 -8.49 -0.64 8.06
C SER A 58 -6.97 -0.51 8.22
N ALA A 59 -6.45 0.70 8.37
CA ALA A 59 -5.02 0.95 8.59
C ALA A 59 -4.43 0.07 9.71
N GLU A 60 -5.22 -0.22 10.75
CA GLU A 60 -4.86 -1.18 11.80
C GLU A 60 -4.73 -2.62 11.28
N TYR A 61 -5.70 -3.09 10.49
CA TYR A 61 -5.67 -4.43 9.88
C TYR A 61 -4.49 -4.57 8.91
N ILE A 62 -4.34 -3.65 7.96
CA ILE A 62 -3.25 -3.64 6.97
C ILE A 62 -1.90 -3.60 7.70
N GLY A 63 -1.76 -2.76 8.73
CA GLY A 63 -0.57 -2.70 9.57
C GLY A 63 -0.27 -4.01 10.30
N SER A 64 -1.30 -4.72 10.79
CA SER A 64 -1.14 -5.97 11.56
C SER A 64 -0.58 -7.14 10.73
N ILE A 65 -0.85 -7.15 9.42
CA ILE A 65 -0.42 -8.19 8.49
C ILE A 65 0.83 -7.82 7.68
N ALA A 66 1.35 -6.60 7.84
CA ALA A 66 2.54 -6.09 7.15
C ALA A 66 3.82 -6.77 7.67
N ARG A 67 4.31 -7.77 6.95
CA ARG A 67 5.49 -8.57 7.34
C ARG A 67 6.39 -8.86 6.14
N GLY A 68 7.62 -9.26 6.43
CA GLY A 68 8.59 -9.64 5.40
C GLY A 68 9.27 -8.47 4.71
N ASN A 69 10.20 -8.83 3.82
CA ASN A 69 10.90 -7.91 2.94
C ASN A 69 10.53 -8.26 1.51
N HIS A 70 10.33 -7.25 0.67
CA HIS A 70 10.11 -7.47 -0.74
C HIS A 70 11.31 -8.19 -1.37
N PRO A 71 11.12 -9.25 -2.17
CA PRO A 71 12.21 -10.10 -2.63
C PRO A 71 13.20 -9.40 -3.58
N GLU A 72 12.75 -8.37 -4.30
CA GLU A 72 13.61 -7.61 -5.24
C GLU A 72 14.11 -6.27 -4.71
N THR A 73 13.26 -5.48 -4.04
CA THR A 73 13.65 -4.16 -3.51
C THR A 73 14.26 -4.24 -2.10
N PHE A 74 14.13 -5.39 -1.43
CA PHE A 74 14.59 -5.68 -0.07
C PHE A 74 14.01 -4.74 1.00
N ARG A 75 12.99 -3.95 0.67
CA ARG A 75 12.32 -3.06 1.61
C ARG A 75 11.38 -3.84 2.50
N GLN A 76 11.38 -3.51 3.79
CA GLN A 76 10.45 -4.10 4.74
C GLN A 76 9.05 -3.52 4.52
N THR A 77 8.07 -4.39 4.27
CA THR A 77 6.68 -3.99 3.97
C THR A 77 6.10 -3.05 5.03
N ALA A 78 6.33 -3.35 6.32
CA ALA A 78 5.87 -2.51 7.42
C ALA A 78 6.46 -1.09 7.38
N LEU A 79 7.72 -0.92 6.94
CA LEU A 79 8.36 0.39 6.84
C LEU A 79 7.83 1.18 5.65
N THR A 80 7.56 0.52 4.52
CA THR A 80 7.00 1.20 3.34
C THR A 80 5.60 1.74 3.62
N LEU A 81 4.84 1.10 4.51
CA LEU A 81 3.54 1.61 4.98
C LEU A 81 3.67 2.79 5.96
N ARG A 82 4.64 2.77 6.87
CA ARG A 82 4.86 3.87 7.85
C ARG A 82 5.24 5.18 7.16
N ASN A 83 6.01 5.11 6.07
CA ASN A 83 6.36 6.30 5.29
C ASN A 83 5.14 6.90 4.57
N ILE A 84 4.13 6.10 4.20
CA ILE A 84 2.89 6.63 3.64
C ILE A 84 2.10 7.41 4.70
N SER A 85 2.06 6.92 5.95
CA SER A 85 1.40 7.60 7.06
C SER A 85 2.05 8.94 7.45
N ALA A 86 3.35 9.14 7.18
CA ALA A 86 4.05 10.40 7.41
C ALA A 86 3.93 11.38 6.24
N SER A 87 3.43 10.91 5.09
CA SER A 87 3.36 11.64 3.84
C SER A 87 1.93 12.05 3.48
N ASP A 88 1.06 12.26 4.47
CA ASP A 88 -0.29 12.77 4.25
C ASP A 88 -0.32 14.31 4.30
N PRO A 89 -0.28 15.02 3.15
CA PRO A 89 -0.58 16.45 3.08
C PRO A 89 -2.08 16.77 3.18
N ALA A 90 -2.96 15.81 3.55
CA ALA A 90 -4.32 16.15 4.00
C ALA A 90 -4.36 16.84 5.38
N ALA A 91 -3.22 17.26 5.93
CA ALA A 91 -3.12 18.32 6.94
C ALA A 91 -3.24 19.74 6.34
N GLY A 92 -4.07 19.88 5.29
CA GLY A 92 -4.38 21.14 4.62
C GLY A 92 -5.88 21.34 4.60
N ASP A 93 -6.47 21.48 5.78
CA ASP A 93 -7.71 22.23 6.09
C ASP A 93 -7.96 22.09 7.59
N VAL A 94 -7.14 22.78 8.38
CA VAL A 94 -7.57 23.27 9.69
C VAL A 94 -7.91 24.74 9.47
N ASP A 95 -9.20 25.07 9.65
CA ASP A 95 -9.67 26.44 9.74
C ASP A 95 -8.68 27.27 10.57
N GLN A 96 -8.10 28.29 9.94
CA GLN A 96 -7.53 29.42 10.66
C GLN A 96 -8.51 30.58 10.49
N ASP A 97 -9.15 30.90 11.61
CA ASP A 97 -10.05 32.04 11.85
C ASP A 97 -9.56 33.37 11.22
#